data_AF-A0A8S2S6P8-F1
#
_entry.id   AF-A0A8S2S6P8-F1
#
_cell.length_a   1.000
_cell.length_b   1.000
_cell.length_c   1.000
_cell.angle_alpha   90.00
_cell.angle_beta   90.00
_cell.angle_gamma   90.00
#
_symmetry.space_group_name_H-M   'P 1'
#
loop_
_entity.id
_entity.type
_entity.pdbx_description
1 polymer ?
#
loop_
_entity_poly.entity_id
_entity_poly.type
_entity_poly.pdbx_seq_one_letter_code
_entity_poly.pdbx_strand_id
1 'polypeptide(L)'
;MATAQKLRILGIIGSLRAKSYNRQLMINAQQIISHMDNAEIEIFENIGQLPFVNEDKELDYCQNDDNVKRFKQSIEQSDAVLFATPEYNFSIPGVLKNAIDIGTRPGPKNSFINKAIGVMSASPGNLGGIRAQGVLRQTFFAFGPSTGYPEYILPRAGQAFDEQGKLKDAQAEKLLKSYLQQLVNLALKHKNSSPTTIKSNK
;
A
#
# COMPACT_ATOMS: atom_id res chain seq x y z
N MET A 1 17.74 -25.00 10.25
CA MET A 1 17.09 -23.85 10.91
C MET A 1 15.84 -23.52 10.10
N ALA A 2 14.66 -23.47 10.70
CA ALA A 2 13.45 -23.06 9.98
C ALA A 2 13.68 -21.61 9.49
N THR A 3 13.65 -21.40 8.18
CA THR A 3 13.65 -20.05 7.60
C THR A 3 12.48 -19.29 8.21
N ALA A 4 12.77 -18.22 8.95
CA ALA A 4 11.73 -17.34 9.47
C ALA A 4 10.87 -16.87 8.29
N GLN A 5 9.55 -17.01 8.39
CA GLN A 5 8.64 -16.63 7.33
C GLN A 5 8.76 -15.12 7.08
N LYS A 6 9.13 -14.72 5.85
CA LYS A 6 9.20 -13.31 5.46
C LYS A 6 7.85 -12.63 5.63
N LEU A 7 7.85 -11.40 6.10
CA LEU A 7 6.66 -10.55 6.11
C LEU A 7 6.24 -10.23 4.69
N ARG A 8 4.95 -10.39 4.40
CA ARG A 8 4.39 -10.08 3.07
C ARG A 8 3.81 -8.67 3.08
N ILE A 9 4.34 -7.80 2.23
CA ILE A 9 3.84 -6.43 2.04
C ILE A 9 3.15 -6.35 0.69
N LEU A 10 1.88 -5.96 0.66
CA LEU A 10 1.16 -5.67 -0.58
C LEU A 10 1.43 -4.23 -1.01
N GLY A 11 2.07 -4.04 -2.15
CA GLY A 11 2.27 -2.74 -2.79
C GLY A 11 1.06 -2.35 -3.64
N ILE A 12 0.44 -1.20 -3.36
CA ILE A 12 -0.66 -0.64 -4.17
C ILE A 12 -0.24 0.71 -4.75
N ILE A 13 -0.30 0.84 -6.08
CA ILE A 13 0.09 2.06 -6.80
C ILE A 13 -1.17 2.84 -7.18
N GLY A 14 -1.34 4.06 -6.65
CA GLY A 14 -2.52 4.90 -6.88
C GLY A 14 -2.61 5.56 -8.26
N SER A 15 -1.77 5.17 -9.24
CA SER A 15 -1.73 5.79 -10.56
C SER A 15 -1.67 4.74 -11.66
N LEU A 16 -2.56 4.86 -12.64
CA LEU A 16 -2.65 3.93 -13.78
C LEU A 16 -1.71 4.25 -14.94
N ARG A 17 -1.11 5.45 -14.96
CA ARG A 17 -0.26 5.86 -16.09
C ARG A 17 0.99 4.98 -16.17
N ALA A 18 1.35 4.53 -17.37
CA ALA A 18 2.50 3.63 -17.59
C ALA A 18 3.80 4.18 -16.99
N LYS A 19 4.08 5.47 -17.16
CA LYS A 19 5.30 6.13 -16.66
C LYS A 19 5.18 6.70 -15.23
N SER A 20 4.31 6.14 -14.38
CA SER A 20 4.01 6.65 -13.04
C SER A 20 5.26 6.80 -12.16
N TYR A 21 5.48 7.99 -11.59
CA TYR A 21 6.51 8.22 -10.57
C TYR A 21 6.26 7.39 -9.31
N ASN A 22 5.00 7.12 -8.99
CA ASN A 22 4.64 6.28 -7.85
C ASN A 22 4.88 4.79 -8.14
N ARG A 23 4.80 4.38 -9.41
CA ARG A 23 5.25 3.04 -9.84
C ARG A 23 6.76 2.93 -9.72
N GLN A 24 7.52 3.92 -10.22
CA GLN A 24 8.97 3.95 -10.06
C GLN A 24 9.38 3.95 -8.59
N LEU A 25 8.72 4.76 -7.75
CA LEU A 25 8.94 4.76 -6.31
C LEU A 25 8.65 3.39 -5.67
N MET A 26 7.55 2.73 -6.05
CA MET A 26 7.24 1.38 -5.58
C MET A 26 8.28 0.34 -5.99
N ILE A 27 8.81 0.44 -7.21
CA ILE A 27 9.89 -0.45 -7.70
C ILE A 27 11.18 -0.22 -6.89
N ASN A 28 11.54 1.03 -6.60
CA ASN A 28 12.69 1.33 -5.73
C ASN A 28 12.47 0.76 -4.32
N ALA A 29 11.26 0.89 -3.77
CA ALA A 29 10.92 0.31 -2.48
C ALA A 29 11.02 -1.23 -2.48
N GLN A 30 10.52 -1.88 -3.52
CA GLN A 30 10.62 -3.33 -3.71
C GLN A 30 12.09 -3.79 -3.80
N GLN A 31 12.93 -3.07 -4.56
CA GLN A 31 14.37 -3.35 -4.64
C GLN A 31 15.04 -3.24 -3.28
N ILE A 32 14.78 -2.16 -2.53
CA ILE A 32 15.33 -1.99 -1.18
C ILE A 32 14.89 -3.10 -0.23
N ILE A 33 13.59 -3.46 -0.23
CA ILE A 33 13.08 -4.57 0.59
C ILE A 33 13.67 -5.92 0.18
N SER A 34 13.97 -6.14 -1.11
CA SER A 34 14.56 -7.42 -1.57
C SER A 34 15.93 -7.72 -0.94
N HIS A 35 16.63 -6.68 -0.46
CA HIS A 35 17.88 -6.78 0.29
C HIS A 35 17.67 -6.92 1.81
N MET A 36 16.42 -6.97 2.28
CA MET A 36 16.08 -7.29 3.66
C MET A 36 15.71 -8.77 3.78
N ASP A 37 16.21 -9.44 4.82
CA ASP A 37 16.00 -10.88 5.00
C ASP A 37 14.59 -11.24 5.48
N ASN A 38 13.84 -10.27 6.00
CA ASN A 38 12.62 -10.50 6.77
C ASN A 38 11.33 -9.97 6.13
N ALA A 39 11.39 -9.42 4.92
CA ALA A 39 10.21 -8.88 4.23
C ALA A 39 10.29 -9.03 2.70
N GLU A 40 9.14 -8.97 2.05
CA GLU A 40 8.99 -8.91 0.59
C GLU A 40 7.84 -7.98 0.21
N ILE A 41 7.96 -7.29 -0.93
CA ILE A 41 6.86 -6.50 -1.52
C ILE A 41 6.33 -7.23 -2.76
N GLU A 42 5.06 -7.61 -2.72
CA GLU A 42 4.28 -8.05 -3.89
C GLU A 42 3.46 -6.86 -4.39
N ILE A 43 3.63 -6.45 -5.65
CA ILE A 43 2.87 -5.34 -6.22
C ILE A 43 1.55 -5.86 -6.79
N PHE A 44 0.43 -5.34 -6.31
CA PHE A 44 -0.85 -5.61 -6.92
C PHE A 44 -1.01 -4.78 -8.20
N GLU A 45 -0.92 -5.45 -9.33
CA GLU A 45 -1.26 -4.86 -10.62
C GLU A 45 -2.79 -4.82 -10.83
N ASN A 46 -3.24 -3.87 -11.65
CA ASN A 46 -4.61 -3.76 -12.17
C ASN A 46 -5.71 -3.28 -11.21
N ILE A 47 -5.42 -2.36 -10.29
CA ILE A 47 -6.49 -1.65 -9.54
C ILE A 47 -7.45 -0.89 -10.46
N GLY A 48 -7.01 -0.51 -11.67
CA GLY A 48 -7.84 0.17 -12.68
C GLY A 48 -8.83 -0.74 -13.41
N GLN A 49 -8.74 -2.05 -13.20
CA GLN A 49 -9.69 -3.04 -13.72
C GLN A 49 -10.70 -3.49 -12.66
N LEU A 50 -10.61 -2.96 -11.43
CA LEU A 50 -11.64 -3.21 -10.43
C LEU A 50 -12.94 -2.50 -10.84
N PRO A 51 -14.10 -3.13 -10.65
CA PRO A 51 -15.38 -2.46 -10.88
C PRO A 51 -15.52 -1.26 -9.95
N PHE A 52 -16.36 -0.30 -10.32
CA PHE A 52 -16.78 0.72 -9.37
C PHE A 52 -17.66 0.10 -8.29
N VAL A 53 -17.50 0.57 -7.06
CA VAL A 53 -18.39 0.16 -5.96
C VAL A 53 -19.83 0.44 -6.32
N ASN A 54 -20.63 -0.62 -6.23
CA ASN A 54 -22.07 -0.60 -6.34
C ASN A 54 -22.63 -1.62 -5.34
N GLU A 55 -23.39 -1.17 -4.34
CA GLU A 55 -23.89 -2.03 -3.26
C GLU A 55 -24.92 -3.05 -3.78
N ASP A 56 -25.69 -2.73 -4.81
CA ASP A 56 -26.64 -3.68 -5.44
C ASP A 56 -25.91 -4.89 -6.05
N LYS A 57 -24.62 -4.73 -6.38
CA LYS A 57 -23.79 -5.74 -7.05
C LYS A 57 -22.67 -6.27 -6.17
N GLU A 58 -22.59 -5.87 -4.90
CA GLU A 58 -21.40 -6.15 -4.09
C GLU A 58 -21.16 -7.62 -3.82
N LEU A 59 -22.23 -8.39 -3.66
CA LEU A 59 -22.15 -9.84 -3.54
C LEU A 59 -21.68 -10.48 -4.85
N ASP A 60 -22.18 -10.01 -5.99
CA ASP A 60 -21.86 -10.54 -7.31
C ASP A 60 -20.38 -10.34 -7.65
N TYR A 61 -19.88 -9.10 -7.65
CA TYR A 61 -18.47 -8.88 -8.00
C TYR A 61 -17.50 -9.47 -6.96
N CYS A 62 -17.88 -9.57 -5.68
CA CYS A 62 -17.02 -10.21 -4.69
C CYS A 62 -16.92 -11.74 -4.86
N GLN A 63 -17.90 -12.37 -5.50
CA GLN A 63 -17.94 -13.82 -5.73
C GLN A 63 -17.45 -14.21 -7.14
N ASN A 64 -17.77 -13.38 -8.13
CA ASN A 64 -17.65 -13.75 -9.54
C ASN A 64 -16.54 -13.00 -10.28
N ASP A 65 -16.07 -11.85 -9.80
CA ASP A 65 -14.96 -11.12 -10.42
C ASP A 65 -13.61 -11.62 -9.88
N ASP A 66 -12.81 -12.24 -10.76
CA ASP A 66 -11.50 -12.80 -10.40
C ASP A 66 -10.49 -11.74 -9.95
N ASN A 67 -10.55 -10.53 -10.51
CA ASN A 67 -9.65 -9.45 -10.12
C ASN A 67 -10.01 -8.91 -8.72
N VAL A 68 -11.32 -8.80 -8.41
CA VAL A 68 -11.78 -8.46 -7.05
C VAL A 68 -11.35 -9.53 -6.05
N LYS A 69 -11.59 -10.82 -6.34
CA LYS A 69 -11.19 -11.92 -5.45
C LYS A 69 -9.69 -11.91 -5.19
N ARG A 70 -8.88 -11.80 -6.26
CA ARG A 70 -7.42 -11.73 -6.16
C ARG A 70 -6.97 -10.52 -5.34
N PHE A 71 -7.57 -9.35 -5.55
CA PHE A 71 -7.26 -8.14 -4.79
C PHE A 71 -7.49 -8.33 -3.29
N LYS A 72 -8.69 -8.79 -2.92
CA LYS A 72 -9.05 -9.03 -1.51
C LYS A 72 -8.15 -10.09 -0.88
N GLN A 73 -7.91 -11.19 -1.58
CA GLN A 73 -7.03 -12.26 -1.13
C GLN A 73 -5.59 -11.77 -0.92
N SER A 74 -5.04 -10.98 -1.84
CA SER A 74 -3.70 -10.39 -1.69
C SER A 74 -3.61 -9.50 -0.45
N ILE A 75 -4.66 -8.72 -0.14
CA ILE A 75 -4.69 -7.92 1.10
C ILE A 75 -4.73 -8.86 2.32
N GLU A 76 -5.65 -9.82 2.32
CA GLU A 76 -5.86 -10.75 3.44
C GLU A 76 -4.62 -11.58 3.78
N GLN A 77 -3.84 -11.95 2.76
CA GLN A 77 -2.60 -12.70 2.90
C GLN A 77 -1.37 -11.84 3.26
N SER A 78 -1.49 -10.51 3.16
CA SER A 78 -0.41 -9.59 3.51
C SER A 78 -0.37 -9.33 5.02
N ASP A 79 0.81 -9.05 5.55
CA ASP A 79 1.01 -8.54 6.90
C ASP A 79 0.91 -7.00 6.94
N ALA A 80 1.21 -6.35 5.80
CA ALA A 80 1.16 -4.91 5.64
C ALA A 80 0.74 -4.52 4.21
N VAL A 81 0.20 -3.31 4.07
CA VAL A 81 -0.10 -2.70 2.78
C VAL A 81 0.69 -1.41 2.65
N LEU A 82 1.46 -1.27 1.58
CA LEU A 82 2.21 -0.06 1.23
C LEU A 82 1.54 0.63 0.05
N PHE A 83 1.07 1.85 0.26
CA PHE A 83 0.50 2.69 -0.79
C PHE A 83 1.55 3.63 -1.37
N ALA A 84 1.68 3.66 -2.69
CA ALA A 84 2.38 4.72 -3.42
C ALA A 84 1.37 5.58 -4.18
N THR A 85 1.07 6.78 -3.69
CA THR A 85 -0.01 7.61 -4.23
C THR A 85 0.48 8.93 -4.82
N PRO A 86 0.02 9.35 -6.01
CA PRO A 86 0.06 10.76 -6.37
C PRO A 86 -1.00 11.52 -5.55
N GLU A 87 -1.04 12.83 -5.73
CA GLU A 87 -2.10 13.68 -5.19
C GLU A 87 -2.89 14.29 -6.34
N TYR A 88 -4.20 14.05 -6.37
CA TYR A 88 -5.13 14.62 -7.33
C TYR A 88 -6.09 15.53 -6.59
N ASN A 89 -6.13 16.81 -6.97
CA ASN A 89 -7.06 17.80 -6.42
C ASN A 89 -7.13 17.78 -4.89
N PHE A 90 -5.98 17.90 -4.22
CA PHE A 90 -5.85 17.96 -2.76
C PHE A 90 -6.24 16.66 -2.03
N SER A 91 -6.39 15.54 -2.75
CA SER A 91 -6.79 14.26 -2.19
C SER A 91 -6.12 13.08 -2.92
N ILE A 92 -6.56 11.87 -2.59
CA ILE A 92 -6.13 10.63 -3.22
C ILE A 92 -6.84 10.43 -4.58
N PRO A 93 -6.24 9.71 -5.52
CA PRO A 93 -6.88 9.39 -6.78
C PRO A 93 -8.18 8.60 -6.60
N GLY A 94 -9.22 8.91 -7.39
CA GLY A 94 -10.50 8.22 -7.32
C GLY A 94 -10.39 6.70 -7.54
N VAL A 95 -9.50 6.26 -8.43
CA VAL A 95 -9.21 4.83 -8.64
C VAL A 95 -8.63 4.16 -7.39
N LEU A 96 -7.79 4.88 -6.63
CA LEU A 96 -7.22 4.35 -5.39
C LEU A 96 -8.29 4.26 -4.31
N LYS A 97 -9.13 5.30 -4.18
CA LYS A 97 -10.26 5.27 -3.24
C LYS A 97 -11.24 4.15 -3.57
N ASN A 98 -11.57 3.96 -4.85
CA ASN A 98 -12.43 2.86 -5.29
C ASN A 98 -11.82 1.49 -4.96
N ALA A 99 -10.52 1.29 -5.17
CA ALA A 99 -9.84 0.05 -4.79
C ALA A 99 -9.94 -0.19 -3.27
N ILE A 100 -9.69 0.84 -2.45
CA ILE A 100 -9.87 0.75 -1.00
C ILE A 100 -11.31 0.34 -0.66
N ASP A 101 -12.29 0.98 -1.28
CA ASP A 101 -13.70 0.71 -1.01
C ASP A 101 -14.08 -0.73 -1.39
N ILE A 102 -13.65 -1.23 -2.55
CA ILE A 102 -13.81 -2.64 -2.95
C ILE A 102 -13.20 -3.59 -1.90
N GLY A 103 -12.02 -3.27 -1.37
CA GLY A 103 -11.39 -4.07 -0.30
C GLY A 103 -12.20 -4.13 1.00
N THR A 104 -13.10 -3.16 1.23
CA THR A 104 -14.01 -3.14 2.39
C THR A 104 -15.37 -3.81 2.15
N ARG A 105 -15.63 -4.31 0.93
CA ARG A 105 -16.88 -4.99 0.54
C ARG A 105 -16.75 -6.52 0.43
N PRO A 106 -17.84 -7.29 0.55
CA PRO A 106 -19.18 -6.85 0.94
C PRO A 106 -19.23 -6.50 2.43
N GLY A 107 -20.06 -5.53 2.82
CA GLY A 107 -20.18 -5.16 4.23
C GLY A 107 -20.74 -6.32 5.06
N PRO A 108 -20.24 -6.61 6.29
CA PRO A 108 -19.21 -5.90 7.05
C PRO A 108 -17.77 -6.43 6.86
N LYS A 109 -17.47 -7.23 5.82
CA LYS A 109 -16.15 -7.84 5.62
C LYS A 109 -15.13 -6.84 5.07
N ASN A 110 -14.21 -6.41 5.93
CA ASN A 110 -13.11 -5.51 5.54
C ASN A 110 -11.76 -6.24 5.53
N SER A 111 -11.16 -6.39 4.34
CA SER A 111 -9.88 -7.08 4.15
C SER A 111 -8.69 -6.34 4.78
N PHE A 112 -8.79 -5.03 5.03
CA PHE A 112 -7.73 -4.20 5.60
C PHE A 112 -7.66 -4.24 7.13
N ILE A 113 -8.59 -4.92 7.80
CA ILE A 113 -8.58 -5.04 9.26
C ILE A 113 -7.28 -5.71 9.72
N ASN A 114 -6.64 -5.11 10.72
CA ASN A 114 -5.38 -5.56 11.32
C ASN A 114 -4.18 -5.59 10.35
N LYS A 115 -4.22 -4.82 9.25
CA LYS A 115 -3.06 -4.63 8.37
C LYS A 115 -2.26 -3.42 8.82
N ALA A 116 -0.93 -3.54 8.86
CA ALA A 116 -0.07 -2.38 9.01
C ALA A 116 -0.09 -1.56 7.72
N ILE A 117 -0.31 -0.25 7.81
CA ILE A 117 -0.49 0.63 6.65
C ILE A 117 0.72 1.55 6.48
N GLY A 118 1.39 1.46 5.34
CA GLY A 118 2.40 2.41 4.89
C GLY A 118 1.86 3.30 3.77
N VAL A 119 2.25 4.56 3.76
CA VAL A 119 1.93 5.53 2.71
C VAL A 119 3.18 6.30 2.31
N MET A 120 3.51 6.23 1.03
CA MET A 120 4.51 7.06 0.38
C MET A 120 3.91 7.76 -0.83
N SER A 121 4.51 8.87 -1.25
CA SER A 121 4.01 9.64 -2.39
C SER A 121 5.12 10.26 -3.21
N ALA A 122 4.92 10.30 -4.52
CA ALA A 122 5.76 11.04 -5.46
C ALA A 122 4.89 11.99 -6.29
N SER A 123 5.27 13.26 -6.33
CA SER A 123 4.56 14.30 -7.09
C SER A 123 5.53 15.23 -7.84
N PRO A 124 5.18 15.75 -9.03
CA PRO A 124 5.97 16.79 -9.70
C PRO A 124 6.09 18.08 -8.87
N GLY A 125 5.11 18.39 -8.03
CA GLY A 125 5.08 19.60 -7.23
C GLY A 125 5.99 19.53 -5.99
N ASN A 126 6.25 20.70 -5.38
CA ASN A 126 7.10 20.82 -4.20
C ASN A 126 6.52 20.18 -2.93
N LEU A 127 5.20 19.98 -2.86
CA LEU A 127 4.55 19.38 -1.69
C LEU A 127 4.57 17.85 -1.69
N GLY A 128 5.01 17.22 -2.80
CA GLY A 128 5.26 15.78 -2.88
C GLY A 128 4.06 14.85 -2.62
N GLY A 129 2.84 15.37 -2.46
CA GLY A 129 1.63 14.60 -2.19
C GLY A 129 1.24 14.48 -0.71
N ILE A 130 1.76 15.35 0.17
CA ILE A 130 1.51 15.31 1.61
C ILE A 130 0.02 15.28 1.99
N ARG A 131 -0.86 15.95 1.24
CA ARG A 131 -2.30 15.95 1.56
C ARG A 131 -2.94 14.61 1.27
N ALA A 132 -2.56 13.98 0.14
CA ALA A 132 -3.01 12.63 -0.17
C ALA A 132 -2.59 11.62 0.91
N GLN A 133 -1.39 11.79 1.49
CA GLN A 133 -0.97 10.94 2.61
C GLN A 133 -1.84 11.13 3.85
N GLY A 134 -2.19 12.38 4.17
CA GLY A 134 -3.12 12.70 5.26
C GLY A 134 -4.48 12.04 5.08
N VAL A 135 -5.05 12.12 3.87
CA VAL A 135 -6.33 11.49 3.53
C VAL A 135 -6.26 9.96 3.66
N LEU A 136 -5.18 9.31 3.20
CA LEU A 136 -5.02 7.86 3.37
C LEU A 136 -4.94 7.46 4.84
N ARG A 137 -4.14 8.16 5.65
CA ARG A 137 -4.06 7.87 7.08
C ARG A 137 -5.39 8.05 7.80
N GLN A 138 -6.14 9.10 7.45
CA GLN A 138 -7.51 9.28 7.95
C GLN A 138 -8.42 8.13 7.53
N THR A 139 -8.34 7.67 6.28
CA THR A 139 -9.16 6.56 5.76
C THR A 139 -8.91 5.26 6.53
N PHE A 140 -7.67 5.00 6.94
CA PHE A 140 -7.29 3.76 7.64
C PHE A 140 -7.27 3.88 9.17
N PHE A 141 -7.58 5.04 9.73
CA PHE A 141 -7.46 5.31 11.18
C PHE A 141 -8.14 4.24 12.06
N ALA A 142 -9.29 3.71 11.62
CA ALA A 142 -10.07 2.72 12.37
C ALA A 142 -9.75 1.26 12.00
N PHE A 143 -8.91 0.99 10.99
CA PHE A 143 -8.73 -0.37 10.44
C PHE A 143 -7.40 -1.02 10.83
N GLY A 144 -6.39 -0.24 11.18
CA GLY A 144 -5.10 -0.77 11.56
C GLY A 144 -4.08 0.32 11.89
N PRO A 145 -2.92 -0.07 12.43
CA PRO A 145 -1.85 0.88 12.69
C PRO A 145 -1.26 1.39 11.37
N SER A 146 -0.94 2.68 11.30
CA SER A 146 -0.26 3.28 10.15
C SER A 146 1.13 3.80 10.54
N THR A 147 2.05 3.82 9.58
CA THR A 147 3.33 4.50 9.72
C THR A 147 3.12 5.97 10.03
N GLY A 148 3.84 6.48 11.02
CA GLY A 148 3.78 7.88 11.44
C GLY A 148 4.97 8.69 10.92
N TYR A 149 5.52 9.54 11.79
CA TYR A 149 6.72 10.32 11.51
C TYR A 149 8.00 9.46 11.63
N PRO A 150 9.04 9.70 10.80
CA PRO A 150 9.03 10.57 9.62
C PRO A 150 8.28 9.94 8.44
N GLU A 151 7.57 10.78 7.68
CA GLU A 151 6.90 10.38 6.45
C GLU A 151 7.91 10.25 5.29
N TYR A 152 7.57 9.45 4.27
CA TYR A 152 8.31 9.46 3.01
C TYR A 152 7.54 10.19 1.92
N ILE A 153 8.03 11.38 1.56
CA ILE A 153 7.44 12.26 0.55
C ILE A 153 8.52 12.61 -0.47
N LEU A 154 8.27 12.31 -1.75
CA LEU A 154 9.18 12.60 -2.85
C LEU A 154 8.65 13.79 -3.69
N PRO A 155 9.11 15.02 -3.41
CA PRO A 155 8.77 16.18 -4.23
C PRO A 155 9.54 16.18 -5.55
N ARG A 156 9.12 17.02 -6.50
CA ARG A 156 9.82 17.23 -7.79
C ARG A 156 10.14 15.92 -8.52
N ALA A 157 9.21 14.98 -8.49
CA ALA A 157 9.43 13.61 -8.97
C ALA A 157 9.87 13.49 -10.44
N GLY A 158 9.61 14.51 -11.27
CA GLY A 158 10.10 14.56 -12.65
C GLY A 158 11.62 14.64 -12.80
N GLN A 159 12.34 14.98 -11.74
CA GLN A 159 13.80 15.05 -11.72
C GLN A 159 14.44 14.01 -10.77
N ALA A 160 13.62 13.31 -9.97
CA ALA A 160 14.08 12.45 -8.89
C ALA A 160 14.66 11.11 -9.36
N PHE A 161 14.29 10.65 -10.55
CA PHE A 161 14.70 9.36 -11.09
C PHE A 161 15.68 9.50 -12.26
N ASP A 162 16.59 8.55 -12.38
CA ASP A 162 17.48 8.38 -13.54
C ASP A 162 16.77 7.69 -14.72
N GLU A 163 17.52 7.47 -15.80
CA GLU A 163 16.99 6.85 -17.03
C GLU A 163 16.56 5.39 -16.81
N GLN A 164 17.10 4.73 -15.78
CA GLN A 164 16.76 3.37 -15.37
C GLN A 164 15.60 3.35 -14.35
N GLY A 165 15.10 4.52 -13.94
CA GLY A 165 14.01 4.66 -12.96
C GLY A 165 14.45 4.52 -11.51
N LYS A 166 15.76 4.59 -11.20
CA LYS A 166 16.29 4.60 -9.84
C LYS A 166 16.33 6.01 -9.27
N LEU A 167 16.22 6.13 -7.95
CA LEU A 167 16.42 7.41 -7.26
C LEU A 167 17.84 7.92 -7.49
N LYS A 168 17.97 9.18 -7.95
CA LYS A 168 19.27 9.83 -8.15
C LYS A 168 19.94 10.26 -6.86
N ASP A 169 19.13 10.65 -5.87
CA ASP A 169 19.59 11.21 -4.61
C ASP A 169 19.77 10.09 -3.58
N ALA A 170 21.02 9.84 -3.18
CA ALA A 170 21.38 8.85 -2.17
C ALA A 170 20.73 9.13 -0.80
N GLN A 171 20.49 10.40 -0.46
CA GLN A 171 19.77 10.75 0.76
C GLN A 171 18.29 10.39 0.65
N ALA A 172 17.65 10.60 -0.51
CA ALA A 172 16.27 10.18 -0.75
C ALA A 172 16.13 8.65 -0.70
N GLU A 173 17.11 7.90 -1.21
CA GLU A 173 17.15 6.43 -1.10
C GLU A 173 17.31 5.98 0.35
N LYS A 174 18.23 6.61 1.10
CA LYS A 174 18.45 6.33 2.53
C LYS A 174 17.18 6.57 3.35
N LEU A 175 16.48 7.68 3.10
CA LEU A 175 15.21 7.98 3.77
C LEU A 175 14.12 6.97 3.41
N LEU A 176 14.07 6.51 2.15
CA LEU A 176 13.12 5.47 1.73
C LEU A 176 13.40 4.16 2.47
N LYS A 177 14.66 3.76 2.58
CA LYS A 177 15.07 2.58 3.34
C LYS A 177 14.68 2.68 4.81
N SER A 178 14.92 3.82 5.46
CA SER A 178 14.50 4.04 6.86
C SER A 178 12.98 3.97 7.03
N TYR A 179 12.23 4.54 6.08
CA TYR A 179 10.77 4.49 6.10
C TYR A 179 10.23 3.06 5.91
N LEU A 180 10.80 2.29 4.99
CA LEU A 180 10.44 0.89 4.78
C LEU A 180 10.75 0.03 6.02
N GLN A 181 11.87 0.27 6.68
CA GLN A 181 12.19 -0.39 7.95
C GLN A 181 11.15 -0.06 9.04
N GLN A 182 10.63 1.17 9.07
CA GLN A 182 9.56 1.55 9.99
C GLN A 182 8.28 0.74 9.72
N LEU A 183 7.88 0.58 8.45
CA LEU A 183 6.73 -0.25 8.08
C LEU A 183 6.92 -1.72 8.48
N VAL A 184 8.11 -2.28 8.21
CA VAL A 184 8.46 -3.66 8.59
C VAL A 184 8.35 -3.83 10.10
N ASN A 185 8.91 -2.92 10.89
CA ASN A 185 8.85 -2.97 12.35
C ASN A 185 7.40 -2.84 12.87
N LEU A 186 6.59 -1.99 12.24
CA LEU A 186 5.17 -1.84 12.57
C LEU A 186 4.40 -3.13 12.32
N ALA A 187 4.62 -3.77 11.17
CA ALA A 187 4.00 -5.05 10.81
C ALA A 187 4.40 -6.17 11.77
N LEU A 188 5.69 -6.29 12.12
CA LEU A 188 6.18 -7.26 13.12
C LEU A 188 5.51 -7.05 14.48
N LYS A 189 5.50 -5.80 14.97
CA LYS A 189 4.90 -5.48 16.27
C LYS A 189 3.42 -5.82 16.29
N HIS A 190 2.68 -5.47 15.23
CA HIS A 190 1.26 -5.73 15.16
C HIS A 190 0.95 -7.23 15.06
N LYS A 191 1.66 -7.97 14.19
CA LYS A 191 1.53 -9.43 14.06
C LYS A 191 1.74 -10.18 15.37
N ASN A 192 2.70 -9.73 16.19
CA ASN A 192 2.98 -10.32 17.51
C ASN A 192 1.99 -9.89 18.61
N SER A 193 1.21 -8.82 18.39
CA SER A 193 0.26 -8.28 19.37
C SER A 193 -1.19 -8.67 19.07
N SER A 194 -1.50 -9.10 17.84
CA SER A 194 -2.82 -9.60 17.47
C SER A 194 -3.03 -10.98 18.12
N PRO A 195 -4.05 -11.19 18.97
CA PRO A 195 -4.36 -12.51 19.47
C PRO A 195 -4.71 -13.40 18.28
N THR A 196 -4.00 -14.52 18.14
CA THR A 196 -4.33 -15.60 17.21
C THR A 196 -5.82 -15.91 17.35
N THR A 197 -6.56 -15.68 16.27
CA THR A 197 -7.99 -15.83 16.06
C THR A 197 -8.74 -16.58 17.18
N ILE A 198 -9.68 -15.88 17.83
CA ILE A 198 -10.80 -16.52 18.52
C ILE A 198 -11.45 -17.44 17.49
N LYS A 199 -11.28 -18.75 17.63
CA LYS A 199 -12.02 -19.74 16.86
C LYS A 199 -13.50 -19.39 17.02
N SER A 200 -14.14 -18.96 15.93
CA SER A 200 -15.59 -18.84 15.88
C SER A 200 -16.14 -20.24 16.12
N ASN A 201 -16.61 -20.49 17.34
CA ASN A 201 -17.46 -21.65 17.59
C ASN A 201 -18.72 -21.48 16.74
N LYS A 202 -19.13 -22.62 16.18
CA LYS A 202 -20.27 -22.86 15.30
C LYS A 202 -21.52 -22.05 15.63
#